data_AF-A0A926NCA2-F1
#
_entry.id   AF-A0A926NCA2-F1
#
_cell.length_a   1.000
_cell.length_b   1.000
_cell.length_c   1.000
_cell.angle_alpha   90.00
_cell.angle_beta   90.00
_cell.angle_gamma   90.00
#
_symmetry.space_group_name_H-M   'P 1'
#
loop_
_entity.id
_entity.type
_entity.pdbx_description
1 polymer ?
#
loop_
_entity_poly.entity_id
_entity_poly.type
_entity_poly.pdbx_seq_one_letter_code
_entity_poly.pdbx_strand_id
1 'polypeptide(L)'
;MKEQASTIVFARQINEKFTESLLIKEVIEVAKSACKDALAFLKAFSENEYTMRGLKSDLIKPEKASTIVRKLEMTSDERQQMRVLIDQDIRRDRNTELVREKRREEGVKPRQEYEKVRKAKVDDKLDVLRMAIVENPNASNSQLSNITGIPRTTVIRLKKRIT
;
A
#
# COMPACT_ATOMS: atom_id res chain seq x y z
N MET A 1 -0.46 23.90 26.20
CA MET A 1 -1.04 23.47 27.50
C MET A 1 -2.01 22.31 27.31
N LYS A 2 -2.84 22.31 26.25
CA LYS A 2 -3.77 21.21 25.95
C LYS A 2 -3.03 19.89 25.64
N GLU A 3 -1.91 19.97 24.94
CA GLU A 3 -1.07 18.85 24.51
C GLU A 3 -0.39 18.15 25.69
N GLN A 4 0.09 18.94 26.64
CA GLN A 4 0.73 18.43 27.85
C GLN A 4 -0.29 17.77 28.79
N ALA A 5 -1.46 18.39 28.96
CA ALA A 5 -2.53 17.83 29.77
C ALA A 5 -3.03 16.49 29.20
N SER A 6 -3.21 16.39 27.87
CA SER A 6 -3.62 15.13 27.24
C SER A 6 -2.53 14.05 27.37
N THR A 7 -1.26 14.41 27.23
CA THR A 7 -0.14 13.49 27.38
C THR A 7 -0.08 12.91 28.80
N ILE A 8 -0.30 13.74 29.81
CA ILE A 8 -0.37 13.30 31.21
C ILE A 8 -1.53 12.33 31.43
N VAL A 9 -2.72 12.66 30.92
CA VAL A 9 -3.91 11.78 31.05
C VAL A 9 -3.63 10.42 30.40
N PHE A 10 -3.07 10.42 29.19
CA PHE A 10 -2.71 9.20 28.48
C PHE A 10 -1.67 8.36 29.23
N ALA A 11 -0.61 9.00 29.75
CA ALA A 11 0.43 8.32 30.52
C ALA A 11 -0.14 7.66 31.79
N ARG A 12 -1.08 8.31 32.48
CA ARG A 12 -1.77 7.74 33.65
C ARG A 12 -2.61 6.52 33.28
N GLN A 13 -3.40 6.63 32.19
CA GLN A 13 -4.21 5.51 31.70
C GLN A 13 -3.38 4.29 31.29
N ILE A 14 -2.16 4.50 30.76
CA ILE A 14 -1.24 3.39 30.51
C ILE A 14 -0.73 2.82 31.82
N ASN A 15 -0.31 3.68 32.76
CA ASN A 15 0.24 3.24 34.03
C ASN A 15 -0.72 2.34 34.81
N GLU A 16 -2.01 2.68 34.80
CA GLU A 16 -3.09 1.92 35.44
C GLU A 16 -3.28 0.50 34.87
N LYS A 17 -2.78 0.22 33.66
CA LYS A 17 -2.87 -1.10 33.03
C LYS A 17 -1.75 -2.05 33.45
N PHE A 18 -0.70 -1.55 34.09
CA PHE A 18 0.39 -2.41 34.58
C PHE A 18 -0.02 -3.11 35.89
N THR A 19 0.38 -4.37 36.01
CA THR A 19 0.19 -5.17 37.24
C THR A 19 0.84 -4.50 38.45
N GLU A 20 1.99 -3.87 38.24
CA GLU A 20 2.66 -3.01 39.23
C GLU A 20 2.71 -1.59 38.67
N SER A 21 1.80 -0.75 39.14
CA SER A 21 1.74 0.65 38.72
C SER A 21 2.86 1.48 39.35
N LEU A 22 3.48 2.36 38.57
CA LEU A 22 4.46 3.33 39.08
C LEU A 22 3.79 4.44 39.89
N LEU A 23 4.57 5.17 40.67
CA LEU A 23 4.09 6.34 41.41
C LEU A 23 3.55 7.39 40.44
N ILE A 24 2.30 7.80 40.66
CA ILE A 24 1.60 8.75 39.79
C ILE A 24 2.39 10.05 39.60
N LYS A 25 3.07 10.52 40.65
CA LYS A 25 3.90 11.73 40.60
C LYS A 25 5.03 11.59 39.57
N GLU A 26 5.71 10.45 39.55
CA GLU A 26 6.81 10.18 38.62
C GLU A 26 6.28 10.09 37.18
N VAL A 27 5.16 9.40 36.97
CA VAL A 27 4.50 9.30 35.67
C VAL A 27 4.16 10.70 35.12
N ILE A 28 3.63 11.59 35.96
CA ILE A 28 3.30 12.95 35.57
C ILE A 28 4.55 13.74 35.17
N GLU A 29 5.60 13.73 35.99
CA GLU A 29 6.83 14.49 35.72
C GLU A 29 7.54 14.00 34.47
N VAL A 30 7.62 12.68 34.27
CA VAL A 30 8.19 12.09 33.04
C VAL A 30 7.36 12.47 31.82
N ALA A 31 6.03 12.37 31.88
CA ALA A 31 5.15 12.74 30.78
C ALA A 31 5.27 14.23 30.41
N LYS A 32 5.40 15.12 31.40
CA LYS A 32 5.64 16.54 31.16
C LYS A 32 6.97 16.78 30.46
N SER A 33 8.05 16.15 30.95
CA SER A 33 9.39 16.30 30.35
C SER A 33 9.39 15.79 28.91
N ALA A 34 8.92 14.57 28.69
CA ALA A 34 8.88 13.96 27.36
C ALA A 34 8.04 14.78 26.37
N CYS A 35 6.90 15.33 26.82
CA CYS A 35 6.08 16.21 25.99
C CYS A 35 6.83 17.49 25.61
N LYS A 36 7.57 18.11 26.54
CA LYS A 36 8.39 19.29 26.27
C LYS A 36 9.49 18.99 25.25
N ASP A 37 10.19 17.88 25.41
CA ASP A 37 11.26 17.46 24.51
C ASP A 37 10.73 17.18 23.08
N ALA A 38 9.60 16.50 22.98
CA ALA A 38 8.93 16.24 21.71
C ALA A 38 8.49 17.54 21.02
N LEU A 39 7.90 18.49 21.75
CA LEU A 39 7.50 19.78 21.19
C LEU A 39 8.70 20.62 20.74
N ALA A 40 9.79 20.60 21.52
CA ALA A 40 11.04 21.29 21.15
C ALA A 40 11.62 20.71 19.84
N PHE A 41 11.65 19.38 19.71
CA PHE A 41 12.06 18.73 18.47
C PHE A 41 11.13 19.08 17.30
N LEU A 42 9.80 18.95 17.47
CA LEU A 42 8.84 19.21 16.39
C LEU A 42 8.93 20.65 15.89
N LYS A 43 9.08 21.62 16.80
CA LYS A 43 9.29 23.02 16.45
C LYS A 43 10.55 23.18 15.61
N ALA A 44 11.71 22.73 16.11
CA ALA A 44 12.97 22.83 15.39
C ALA A 44 12.95 22.08 14.04
N PHE A 45 12.26 20.95 13.98
CA PHE A 45 12.09 20.17 12.76
C PHE A 45 11.24 20.89 11.72
N SER A 46 10.15 21.54 12.14
CA SER A 46 9.30 22.36 11.27
C SER A 46 10.02 23.61 10.74
N GLU A 47 10.80 24.29 11.60
CA GLU A 47 11.62 25.45 11.24
C GLU A 47 12.74 25.08 10.26
N ASN A 48 13.18 23.82 10.28
CA ASN A 48 14.25 23.29 9.42
C ASN A 48 13.72 22.51 8.20
N GLU A 49 12.54 22.90 7.69
CA GLU A 49 11.90 22.31 6.50
C GLU A 49 11.74 20.78 6.57
N TYR A 50 11.53 20.24 7.77
CA TYR A 50 11.40 18.80 8.00
C TYR A 50 12.66 18.00 7.62
N THR A 51 13.83 18.63 7.72
CA THR A 51 15.11 17.95 7.54
C THR A 51 15.78 17.64 8.88
N MET A 52 16.41 16.47 8.96
CA MET A 52 17.16 16.05 10.16
C MET A 52 18.58 16.61 10.20
N ARG A 53 19.05 17.19 9.10
CA ARG A 53 20.39 17.77 8.95
C ARG A 53 20.37 19.20 9.47
N GLY A 54 21.36 19.60 10.25
CA GLY A 54 21.44 20.97 10.80
C GLY A 54 20.63 21.19 12.09
N LEU A 55 19.89 20.19 12.57
CA LEU A 55 19.28 20.24 13.90
C LEU A 55 20.35 20.25 14.99
N LYS A 56 20.11 21.03 16.04
CA LYS A 56 20.99 21.08 17.21
C LYS A 56 21.16 19.68 17.82
N SER A 57 22.36 19.44 18.36
CA SER A 57 22.75 18.13 18.91
C SER A 57 22.11 17.83 20.27
N ASP A 58 21.69 18.86 21.01
CA ASP A 58 21.03 18.80 22.31
C ASP A 58 19.55 18.40 22.25
N LEU A 59 18.94 18.47 21.05
CA LEU A 59 17.55 18.07 20.86
C LEU A 59 17.38 16.55 20.98
N ILE A 60 16.47 16.14 21.85
CA ILE A 60 16.05 14.73 21.96
C ILE A 60 15.21 14.36 20.75
N LYS A 61 15.75 13.47 19.92
CA LYS A 61 15.11 13.02 18.69
C LYS A 61 14.20 11.83 18.97
N PRO A 62 13.02 11.75 18.35
CA PRO A 62 12.18 10.57 18.46
C PRO A 62 12.92 9.34 17.91
N GLU A 63 12.79 8.22 18.59
CA GLU A 63 13.42 6.98 18.16
C GLU A 63 12.78 6.45 16.88
N LYS A 64 13.60 5.80 16.04
CA LYS A 64 13.10 5.09 14.88
C LYS A 64 12.27 3.90 15.35
N ALA A 65 11.19 3.59 14.62
CA ALA A 65 10.34 2.43 14.90
C ALA A 65 11.14 1.12 15.02
N SER A 66 12.15 0.91 14.18
CA SER A 66 13.04 -0.26 14.25
C SER A 66 13.86 -0.33 15.55
N THR A 67 14.27 0.82 16.08
CA THR A 67 14.97 0.88 17.37
C THR A 67 14.05 0.53 18.52
N ILE A 68 12.81 1.05 18.50
CA ILE A 68 11.80 0.77 19.52
C ILE A 68 11.47 -0.73 19.53
N VAL A 69 11.20 -1.31 18.36
CA VAL A 69 10.92 -2.74 18.20
C VAL A 69 12.05 -3.60 18.76
N ARG A 70 13.31 -3.24 18.47
CA ARG A 70 14.47 -3.98 18.98
C ARG A 70 14.62 -3.86 20.49
N LYS A 71 14.43 -2.67 21.06
CA LYS A 71 14.56 -2.44 22.51
C LYS A 71 13.48 -3.13 23.33
N LEU A 72 12.27 -3.20 22.79
CA LEU A 72 11.12 -3.83 23.41
C LEU A 72 10.98 -5.31 23.03
N GLU A 73 11.95 -5.87 22.29
CA GLU A 73 11.97 -7.25 21.81
C GLU A 73 10.64 -7.71 21.20
N MET A 74 9.98 -6.81 20.46
CA MET A 74 8.62 -7.02 20.02
C MET A 74 8.54 -8.11 18.96
N THR A 75 7.61 -9.03 19.15
CA THR A 75 7.35 -10.13 18.22
C THR A 75 6.63 -9.64 16.96
N SER A 76 6.66 -10.44 15.90
CA SER A 76 5.91 -10.14 14.67
C SER A 76 4.41 -10.11 14.89
N ASP A 77 3.89 -10.99 15.74
CA ASP A 77 2.46 -11.09 16.05
C ASP A 77 1.95 -9.85 16.78
N GLU A 78 2.70 -9.37 17.78
CA GLU A 78 2.39 -8.12 18.47
C GLU A 78 2.40 -6.92 17.52
N ARG A 79 3.39 -6.87 16.62
CA ARG A 79 3.51 -5.81 15.61
C ARG A 79 2.36 -5.84 14.60
N GLN A 80 1.80 -7.01 14.30
CA GLN A 80 0.65 -7.13 13.42
C GLN A 80 -0.62 -6.48 13.97
N GLN A 81 -0.78 -6.50 15.29
CA GLN A 81 -1.89 -5.83 15.96
C GLN A 81 -1.70 -4.32 16.05
N MET A 82 -0.49 -3.81 15.81
CA MET A 82 -0.20 -2.38 15.89
C MET A 82 -0.61 -1.61 14.64
N ARG A 83 -0.90 -0.32 14.86
CA ARG A 83 -1.20 0.62 13.77
C ARG A 83 0.06 1.23 13.16
N VAL A 84 1.07 1.53 13.99
CA VAL A 84 2.22 2.37 13.61
C VAL A 84 3.54 1.60 13.59
N LEU A 85 3.84 0.81 14.61
CA LEU A 85 5.07 0.02 14.71
C LEU A 85 4.94 -1.33 13.98
N ILE A 86 4.64 -1.26 12.69
CA ILE A 86 4.40 -2.44 11.84
C ILE A 86 5.61 -2.81 11.00
N ASP A 87 5.67 -4.08 10.62
CA ASP A 87 6.65 -4.56 9.67
C ASP A 87 6.43 -4.04 8.26
N GLN A 88 7.51 -4.08 7.47
CA GLN A 88 7.49 -3.68 6.08
C GLN A 88 6.50 -4.53 5.26
N ASP A 89 6.40 -5.83 5.55
CA ASP A 89 5.48 -6.73 4.86
C ASP A 89 4.02 -6.40 5.16
N ILE A 90 3.69 -6.18 6.44
CA ILE A 90 2.35 -5.77 6.88
C ILE A 90 1.96 -4.42 6.25
N ARG A 91 2.91 -3.49 6.17
CA ARG A 91 2.69 -2.20 5.50
C ARG A 91 2.39 -2.39 4.00
N ARG A 92 3.10 -3.32 3.35
CA ARG A 92 2.88 -3.64 1.94
C ARG A 92 1.51 -4.28 1.71
N ASP A 93 1.09 -5.18 2.58
CA ASP A 93 -0.19 -5.86 2.48
C ASP A 93 -1.35 -4.88 2.66
N ARG A 94 -1.33 -4.08 3.74
CA ARG A 94 -2.33 -3.02 3.98
C ARG A 94 -2.43 -2.03 2.83
N ASN A 95 -1.29 -1.62 2.27
CA ASN A 95 -1.28 -0.73 1.10
C ASN A 95 -1.85 -1.40 -0.16
N THR A 96 -1.59 -2.69 -0.33
CA THR A 96 -2.12 -3.46 -1.46
C THR A 96 -3.65 -3.56 -1.39
N GLU A 97 -4.20 -3.80 -0.20
CA GLU A 97 -5.65 -3.81 0.05
C GLU A 97 -6.26 -2.43 -0.19
N LEU A 98 -5.71 -1.37 0.41
CA LEU A 98 -6.16 0.01 0.20
C LEU A 98 -6.18 0.41 -1.28
N VAL A 99 -5.13 0.08 -2.03
CA VAL A 99 -5.06 0.38 -3.46
C VAL A 99 -6.10 -0.44 -4.24
N ARG A 100 -6.36 -1.69 -3.85
CA ARG A 100 -7.41 -2.49 -4.49
C ARG A 100 -8.79 -1.91 -4.24
N GLU A 101 -9.09 -1.48 -3.01
CA GLU A 101 -10.35 -0.85 -2.64
C GLU A 101 -10.56 0.46 -3.40
N LYS A 102 -9.57 1.36 -3.40
CA LYS A 102 -9.62 2.61 -4.18
C LYS A 102 -9.89 2.36 -5.66
N ARG A 103 -9.23 1.36 -6.25
CA ARG A 103 -9.51 0.96 -7.64
C ARG A 103 -10.96 0.50 -7.84
N ARG A 104 -11.58 -0.15 -6.85
CA ARG A 104 -13.00 -0.52 -6.92
C ARG A 104 -13.90 0.70 -6.86
N GLU A 105 -13.61 1.64 -5.96
CA GLU A 105 -14.35 2.90 -5.82
C GLU A 105 -14.26 3.75 -7.08
N GLU A 106 -13.10 3.79 -7.73
CA GLU A 106 -12.86 4.47 -9.02
C GLU A 106 -13.50 3.73 -10.22
N GLY A 107 -14.20 2.62 -9.99
CA GLY A 107 -14.89 1.86 -11.04
C GLY A 107 -13.95 1.00 -11.91
N VAL A 108 -12.71 0.78 -11.48
CA VAL A 108 -11.77 -0.11 -12.19
C VAL A 108 -12.25 -1.55 -12.05
N LYS A 109 -12.60 -2.12 -13.21
CA LYS A 109 -13.14 -3.47 -13.30
C LYS A 109 -12.16 -4.52 -12.76
N PRO A 110 -12.67 -5.62 -12.17
CA PRO A 110 -11.83 -6.74 -11.76
C PRO A 110 -10.99 -7.24 -12.92
N ARG A 111 -9.79 -7.72 -12.63
CA ARG A 111 -8.93 -8.38 -13.62
C ARG A 111 -9.67 -9.50 -14.37
N GLN A 112 -10.51 -10.26 -13.68
CA GLN A 112 -11.32 -11.30 -14.29
C GLN A 112 -12.31 -10.76 -15.33
N GLU A 113 -12.94 -9.62 -15.08
CA GLU A 113 -13.81 -8.97 -16.07
C GLU A 113 -13.03 -8.41 -17.24
N TYR A 114 -11.87 -7.80 -16.98
CA TYR A 114 -10.95 -7.36 -18.04
C TYR A 114 -10.53 -8.54 -18.92
N GLU A 115 -10.19 -9.68 -18.31
CA GLU A 115 -9.83 -10.90 -19.02
C GLU A 115 -11.00 -11.52 -19.79
N LYS A 116 -12.23 -11.47 -19.25
CA LYS A 116 -13.45 -11.89 -19.98
C LYS A 116 -13.69 -11.02 -21.22
N VAL A 117 -13.62 -9.70 -21.09
CA VAL A 117 -13.76 -8.77 -22.22
C VAL A 117 -12.66 -8.99 -23.26
N ARG A 118 -11.42 -9.24 -22.80
CA ARG A 118 -10.30 -9.54 -23.69
C ARG A 118 -10.47 -10.87 -24.42
N LYS A 119 -10.97 -11.91 -23.75
CA LYS A 119 -11.28 -13.21 -24.37
C LYS A 119 -12.39 -13.09 -25.39
N ALA A 120 -13.51 -12.44 -25.05
CA ALA A 120 -14.61 -12.20 -25.97
C ALA A 120 -14.14 -11.51 -27.27
N LYS A 121 -13.34 -10.45 -27.17
CA LYS A 121 -12.78 -9.77 -28.36
C LYS A 121 -11.86 -10.65 -29.22
N VAL A 122 -11.25 -11.67 -28.64
CA VAL A 122 -10.42 -12.64 -29.36
C VAL A 122 -11.31 -13.71 -30.01
N ASP A 123 -12.36 -14.13 -29.32
CA ASP A 123 -13.33 -15.10 -29.81
C ASP A 123 -14.14 -14.52 -30.99
N ASP A 124 -14.61 -13.27 -30.90
CA ASP A 124 -15.28 -12.56 -32.01
C ASP A 124 -14.39 -12.54 -33.28
N LYS A 125 -13.09 -12.30 -33.10
CA LYS A 125 -12.12 -12.29 -34.21
C LYS A 125 -11.83 -13.68 -34.75
N LEU A 126 -11.92 -14.71 -33.92
CA LEU A 126 -11.80 -16.10 -34.36
C LEU A 126 -12.99 -16.50 -35.21
N ASP A 127 -14.20 -16.11 -34.82
CA ASP A 127 -15.42 -16.44 -35.56
C ASP A 127 -15.48 -15.74 -36.92
N VAL A 128 -15.13 -14.45 -36.98
CA VAL A 128 -14.98 -13.72 -38.26
C VAL A 128 -13.92 -14.39 -39.16
N LEU A 129 -12.79 -14.82 -38.58
CA LEU A 129 -11.75 -15.50 -39.35
C LEU A 129 -12.18 -16.89 -39.84
N ARG A 130 -12.94 -17.64 -39.04
CA ARG A 130 -13.49 -18.94 -39.43
C ARG A 130 -14.43 -18.81 -40.62
N MET A 131 -15.36 -17.85 -40.58
CA MET A 131 -16.26 -17.57 -41.70
C MET A 131 -15.48 -17.22 -42.97
N ALA A 132 -14.49 -16.32 -42.87
CA ALA A 132 -13.69 -15.92 -44.02
C ALA A 132 -12.87 -17.07 -44.64
N ILE A 133 -12.43 -18.04 -43.83
CA ILE A 133 -11.74 -19.24 -44.31
C ILE A 133 -12.71 -20.19 -45.02
N VAL A 134 -13.95 -20.34 -44.52
CA VAL A 134 -14.98 -21.18 -45.15
C VAL A 134 -15.42 -20.60 -46.50
N GLU A 135 -15.64 -19.29 -46.55
CA GLU A 135 -16.05 -18.59 -47.78
C GLU A 135 -14.92 -18.51 -48.81
N ASN A 136 -13.66 -18.50 -48.37
CA ASN A 136 -12.49 -18.38 -49.23
C ASN A 136 -11.40 -19.39 -48.86
N PRO A 137 -11.58 -20.69 -49.16
CA PRO A 137 -10.71 -21.77 -48.68
C PRO A 137 -9.25 -21.66 -49.17
N ASN A 138 -9.03 -21.04 -50.34
CA ASN A 138 -7.69 -20.84 -50.92
C ASN A 138 -7.09 -19.44 -50.66
N ALA A 139 -7.74 -18.60 -49.84
CA ALA A 139 -7.23 -17.26 -49.57
C ALA A 139 -5.91 -17.30 -48.77
N SER A 140 -4.91 -16.55 -49.27
CA SER A 140 -3.67 -16.32 -48.54
C SER A 140 -3.90 -15.50 -47.27
N ASN A 141 -2.98 -15.58 -46.30
CA ASN A 141 -3.09 -14.81 -45.06
C ASN A 141 -3.15 -13.28 -45.29
N SER A 142 -2.64 -12.79 -46.42
CA SER A 142 -2.75 -11.38 -46.80
C SER A 142 -4.17 -11.03 -47.27
N GLN A 143 -4.79 -11.92 -48.04
CA GLN A 143 -6.17 -11.75 -48.51
C GLN A 143 -7.16 -11.86 -47.35
N LEU A 144 -6.99 -12.82 -46.44
CA LEU A 144 -7.81 -12.93 -45.23
C LEU A 144 -7.71 -11.69 -44.33
N SER A 145 -6.52 -11.07 -44.26
CA SER A 145 -6.32 -9.81 -43.52
C SER A 145 -7.11 -8.65 -44.13
N ASN A 146 -7.12 -8.53 -45.46
CA ASN A 146 -7.88 -7.50 -46.16
C ASN A 146 -9.39 -7.72 -46.06
N ILE A 147 -9.86 -8.97 -46.14
CA ILE A 147 -11.29 -9.32 -46.05
C ILE A 147 -11.84 -9.09 -44.64
N THR A 148 -11.10 -9.49 -43.60
CA THR A 148 -11.57 -9.43 -42.21
C THR A 148 -11.24 -8.12 -41.50
N GLY A 149 -10.37 -7.28 -42.08
CA GLY A 149 -9.82 -6.09 -41.42
C GLY A 149 -8.89 -6.42 -40.24
N ILE A 150 -8.57 -7.69 -40.01
CA ILE A 150 -7.69 -8.14 -38.92
C ILE A 150 -6.23 -8.04 -39.40
N PRO A 151 -5.29 -7.49 -38.61
CA PRO A 151 -3.88 -7.42 -39.00
C PRO A 151 -3.29 -8.79 -39.32
N ARG A 152 -2.48 -8.89 -40.38
CA ARG A 152 -1.87 -10.14 -40.88
C ARG A 152 -1.19 -10.97 -39.79
N THR A 153 -0.47 -10.32 -38.87
CA THR A 153 0.19 -10.99 -37.73
C THR A 153 -0.81 -11.65 -36.78
N THR A 154 -1.96 -11.01 -36.57
CA THR A 154 -3.05 -11.55 -35.75
C THR A 154 -3.75 -12.70 -36.48
N VAL A 155 -3.98 -12.60 -37.80
CA VAL A 155 -4.53 -13.70 -38.62
C VAL A 155 -3.66 -14.95 -38.52
N ILE A 156 -2.34 -14.84 -38.69
CA ILE A 156 -1.41 -15.97 -38.58
C ILE A 156 -1.50 -16.63 -37.20
N ARG A 157 -1.53 -15.82 -36.13
CA ARG A 157 -1.63 -16.32 -34.76
C ARG A 157 -2.97 -17.00 -34.46
N LEU A 158 -4.07 -16.43 -34.96
CA LEU A 158 -5.42 -16.97 -34.76
C LEU A 158 -5.66 -18.24 -35.58
N LYS A 159 -5.12 -18.31 -36.81
CA LYS A 159 -5.20 -19.49 -37.67
C LYS A 159 -4.56 -20.72 -37.00
N LYS A 160 -3.42 -20.55 -36.31
CA LYS A 160 -2.77 -21.58 -35.47
C LYS A 160 -3.59 -22.06 -34.26
N ARG A 161 -4.67 -21.37 -33.90
CA ARG A 161 -5.60 -21.80 -32.83
C ARG A 161 -6.84 -22.51 -33.39
N ILE A 162 -7.07 -22.38 -34.70
CA ILE A 162 -8.20 -23.01 -35.42
C ILE A 162 -7.74 -24.35 -36.02
N THR A 163 -6.50 -24.39 -36.51
CA THR A 163 -5.81 -25.61 -36.98
C THR A 163 -5.20 -26.35 -35.81
#